data_AF-A0A0G4MAM2-F1
#
_entry.id   AF-A0A0G4MAM2-F1
#
_cell.length_a   1.000
_cell.length_b   1.000
_cell.length_c   1.000
_cell.angle_alpha   90.00
_cell.angle_beta   90.00
_cell.angle_gamma   90.00
#
_symmetry.space_group_name_H-M   'P 1'
#
loop_
_entity.id
_entity.type
_entity.pdbx_description
1 polymer ?
#
loop_
_entity_poly.entity_id
_entity_poly.type
_entity_poly.pdbx_seq_one_letter_code
_entity_poly.pdbx_strand_id
1 'polypeptide(L)'
;MTDLPTDDSWPELLGALFQLSMAPEAEKRETAFRVFATTPSVIEKQHEEGVMQAFQKGFKDESIQVRLAAMEAFAAFFRSLGKKAQAKYYPLIADVLNILPPIKETHDSEDLSAALVALIDLAETAPKMFKSLFRNLVQFSISVIQDKELDSLCRQNALELMATFADYAPSMCRKDESYTNDMITQCLSLMTDLGED
;
A
#
# COMPACT_ATOMS: atom_id res chain seq x y z
N MET A 1 33.22 -7.78 -25.50
CA MET A 1 32.65 -6.91 -24.46
C MET A 1 32.06 -7.87 -23.45
N THR A 2 32.77 -8.06 -22.35
CA THR A 2 32.49 -9.09 -21.34
C THR A 2 31.27 -8.69 -20.54
N ASP A 3 30.22 -9.53 -20.59
CA ASP A 3 29.13 -9.51 -19.61
C ASP A 3 29.76 -9.68 -18.22
N LEU A 4 29.79 -8.59 -17.45
CA LEU A 4 30.05 -8.66 -16.02
C LEU A 4 28.83 -9.36 -15.38
N PRO A 5 29.01 -10.33 -14.48
CA PRO A 5 27.90 -10.84 -13.70
C PRO A 5 27.40 -9.68 -12.85
N THR A 6 26.17 -9.21 -13.10
CA THR A 6 25.44 -8.33 -12.19
C THR A 6 25.01 -9.19 -11.00
N ASP A 7 25.96 -9.46 -10.12
CA ASP A 7 25.66 -9.97 -8.79
C ASP A 7 25.08 -8.78 -8.01
N ASP A 8 23.79 -8.51 -8.21
CA ASP A 8 23.04 -7.42 -7.55
C ASP A 8 22.84 -7.68 -6.04
N SER A 9 23.50 -8.71 -5.50
CA SER A 9 23.55 -9.00 -4.07
C SER A 9 24.41 -7.98 -3.34
N TRP A 10 23.81 -7.22 -2.42
CA TRP A 10 24.54 -6.43 -1.44
C TRP A 10 24.15 -6.87 -0.02
N PRO A 11 24.70 -8.00 0.48
CA PRO A 11 24.28 -8.60 1.74
C PRO A 11 24.50 -7.70 2.96
N GLU A 12 25.55 -6.88 2.95
CA GLU A 12 25.85 -5.92 4.01
C GLU A 12 24.77 -4.83 4.10
N LEU A 13 24.25 -4.38 2.97
CA LEU A 13 23.14 -3.42 2.92
C LEU A 13 21.88 -4.04 3.50
N LEU A 14 21.52 -5.27 3.11
CA LEU A 14 20.38 -5.98 3.71
C LEU A 14 20.53 -6.12 5.23
N GLY A 15 21.71 -6.54 5.69
CA GLY A 15 22.00 -6.68 7.11
C GLY A 15 21.82 -5.35 7.87
N ALA A 16 22.34 -4.26 7.32
CA ALA A 16 22.18 -2.92 7.89
C ALA A 16 20.71 -2.46 7.91
N LEU A 17 19.97 -2.67 6.82
CA LEU A 17 18.55 -2.29 6.74
C LEU A 17 17.70 -3.11 7.72
N PHE A 18 17.98 -4.40 7.89
CA PHE A 18 17.30 -5.19 8.93
C PHE A 18 17.58 -4.66 10.33
N GLN A 19 18.83 -4.31 10.64
CA GLN A 19 19.16 -3.70 11.94
C GLN A 19 18.46 -2.36 12.14
N LEU A 20 18.44 -1.50 11.12
CA LEU A 20 17.76 -0.20 11.17
C LEU A 20 16.25 -0.36 11.33
N SER A 21 15.62 -1.34 10.67
CA SER A 21 14.19 -1.65 10.80
C SER A 21 13.79 -2.09 12.21
N MET A 22 14.76 -2.48 13.05
CA MET A 22 14.57 -2.89 14.44
C MET A 22 15.12 -1.87 15.46
N ALA A 23 15.60 -0.72 14.99
CA ALA A 23 16.17 0.30 15.85
C ALA A 23 15.09 0.92 16.78
N PRO A 24 15.45 1.36 17.99
CA PRO A 24 14.50 2.00 18.89
C PRO A 24 13.97 3.34 18.33
N GLU A 25 14.76 4.03 17.51
CA GLU A 25 14.37 5.31 16.91
C GLU A 25 13.50 5.11 15.66
N ALA A 26 12.31 5.72 15.66
CA ALA A 26 11.36 5.63 14.54
C ALA A 26 11.96 6.10 13.22
N GLU A 27 12.73 7.20 13.23
CA GLU A 27 13.39 7.75 12.04
C GLU A 27 14.33 6.75 11.35
N LYS A 28 15.02 5.91 12.13
CA LYS A 28 15.91 4.86 11.58
C LYS A 28 15.10 3.74 10.96
N ARG A 29 14.01 3.33 11.59
CA ARG A 29 13.10 2.30 11.06
C ARG A 29 12.44 2.77 9.76
N GLU A 30 11.95 4.01 9.75
CA GLU A 30 11.39 4.65 8.56
C GLU A 30 12.41 4.71 7.43
N THR A 31 13.63 5.17 7.72
CA THR A 31 14.72 5.23 6.74
C THR A 31 15.01 3.87 6.14
N ALA A 32 14.99 2.79 6.93
CA ALA A 32 15.18 1.44 6.42
C ALA A 32 14.15 1.06 5.35
N PHE A 33 12.86 1.36 5.59
CA PHE A 33 11.80 1.09 4.62
C PHE A 33 11.89 2.01 3.39
N ARG A 34 12.22 3.29 3.56
CA ARG A 34 12.45 4.19 2.41
C ARG A 34 13.56 3.67 1.49
N VAL A 35 14.66 3.17 2.06
CA VAL A 35 15.73 2.56 1.26
C VAL A 35 15.23 1.28 0.55
N PHE A 36 14.47 0.42 1.24
CA PHE A 36 13.85 -0.76 0.60
C PHE A 36 12.93 -0.39 -0.57
N ALA A 37 12.13 0.69 -0.45
CA ALA A 37 11.26 1.15 -1.53
C ALA A 37 12.04 1.53 -2.80
N THR A 38 13.23 2.11 -2.65
CA THR A 38 14.08 2.52 -3.78
C THR A 38 14.92 1.38 -4.37
N THR A 39 15.13 0.30 -3.60
CA THR A 39 16.02 -0.81 -3.99
C THR A 39 15.38 -2.19 -3.76
N PRO A 40 14.16 -2.44 -4.26
CA PRO A 40 13.42 -3.68 -3.94
C PRO A 40 14.06 -4.95 -4.54
N SER A 41 14.97 -4.81 -5.52
CA SER A 41 15.72 -5.92 -6.12
C SER A 41 16.80 -6.50 -5.20
N VAL A 42 17.27 -5.72 -4.21
CA VAL A 42 18.27 -6.15 -3.24
C VAL A 42 17.70 -7.23 -2.31
N ILE A 43 16.37 -7.38 -2.23
CA ILE A 43 15.72 -8.42 -1.44
C ILE A 43 15.86 -9.78 -2.14
N GLU A 44 16.79 -10.60 -1.65
CA GLU A 44 17.02 -11.95 -2.18
C GLU A 44 16.04 -13.00 -1.65
N LYS A 45 15.78 -14.03 -2.45
CA LYS A 45 14.87 -15.14 -2.10
C LYS A 45 15.23 -15.85 -0.80
N GLN A 46 16.50 -15.89 -0.44
CA GLN A 46 17.00 -16.56 0.76
C GLN A 46 16.67 -15.79 2.06
N HIS A 47 16.23 -14.54 1.95
CA HIS A 47 15.81 -13.71 3.09
C HIS A 47 14.29 -13.57 3.21
N GLU A 48 13.52 -14.39 2.50
CA GLU A 48 12.05 -14.29 2.41
C GLU A 48 11.34 -14.27 3.77
N GLU A 49 11.76 -15.09 4.72
CA GLU A 49 11.18 -15.11 6.07
C GLU A 49 11.48 -13.82 6.85
N GLY A 50 12.73 -13.34 6.79
CA GLY A 50 13.14 -12.10 7.45
C GLY A 50 12.40 -10.88 6.87
N VAL A 51 12.22 -10.84 5.56
CA VAL A 51 11.45 -9.80 4.85
C VAL A 51 10.00 -9.80 5.30
N MET A 52 9.37 -10.98 5.36
CA MET A 52 7.98 -11.10 5.81
C MET A 52 7.81 -10.60 7.25
N GLN A 53 8.73 -10.97 8.15
CA GLN A 53 8.73 -10.49 9.53
C GLN A 53 8.99 -8.98 9.63
N ALA A 54 9.88 -8.43 8.81
CA ALA A 54 10.17 -6.99 8.77
C ALA A 54 8.92 -6.20 8.37
N PHE A 55 8.23 -6.60 7.30
CA PHE A 55 6.97 -5.97 6.90
C PHE A 55 5.87 -6.11 7.96
N GLN A 56 5.71 -7.29 8.56
CA GLN A 56 4.72 -7.48 9.64
C GLN A 56 4.95 -6.53 10.83
N LYS A 57 6.22 -6.31 11.20
CA LYS A 57 6.58 -5.34 12.24
C LYS A 57 6.32 -3.91 11.76
N GLY A 58 6.73 -3.57 10.54
CA GLY A 58 6.54 -2.25 9.96
C GLY A 58 5.06 -1.83 9.90
N PHE A 59 4.16 -2.72 9.51
CA PHE A 59 2.71 -2.44 9.48
C PHE A 59 2.09 -2.26 10.86
N LYS A 60 2.73 -2.78 11.91
CA LYS A 60 2.28 -2.71 13.31
C LYS A 60 3.11 -1.75 14.14
N ASP A 61 3.91 -0.90 13.49
CA ASP A 61 4.78 0.04 14.17
C ASP A 61 3.94 1.12 14.90
N GLU A 62 4.45 1.58 16.04
CA GLU A 62 3.82 2.65 16.82
C GLU A 62 3.83 3.98 16.06
N SER A 63 4.84 4.21 15.23
CA SER A 63 4.92 5.39 14.37
C SER A 63 4.09 5.20 13.10
N ILE A 64 3.18 6.15 12.83
CA ILE A 64 2.45 6.21 11.54
C ILE A 64 3.46 6.27 10.39
N GLN A 65 4.60 6.95 10.56
CA GLN A 65 5.48 7.30 9.44
C GLN A 65 6.29 6.08 9.03
N VAL A 66 6.59 5.20 10.00
CA VAL A 66 7.15 3.87 9.74
C VAL A 66 6.12 2.97 9.04
N ARG A 67 4.84 3.01 9.45
CA ARG A 67 3.77 2.25 8.80
C ARG A 67 3.59 2.66 7.33
N LEU A 68 3.57 3.96 7.05
CA LEU A 68 3.48 4.50 5.68
C LEU A 68 4.70 4.12 4.83
N ALA A 69 5.91 4.29 5.36
CA ALA A 69 7.12 3.89 4.64
C ALA A 69 7.13 2.37 4.36
N ALA A 70 6.64 1.56 5.29
CA ALA A 70 6.51 0.11 5.08
C ALA A 70 5.48 -0.22 3.99
N MET A 71 4.34 0.50 3.92
CA MET A 71 3.35 0.32 2.83
C MET A 71 3.95 0.65 1.47
N GLU A 72 4.66 1.78 1.34
CA GLU A 72 5.33 2.18 0.10
C GLU A 72 6.38 1.15 -0.32
N ALA A 73 7.24 0.73 0.63
CA ALA A 73 8.25 -0.28 0.38
C ALA A 73 7.64 -1.62 -0.05
N PHE A 74 6.48 -1.97 0.51
CA PHE A 74 5.77 -3.20 0.17
C PHE A 74 5.18 -3.15 -1.24
N ALA A 75 4.59 -2.02 -1.63
CA ALA A 75 4.11 -1.80 -2.99
C ALA A 75 5.26 -1.89 -4.00
N ALA A 76 6.39 -1.24 -3.73
CA ALA A 76 7.59 -1.31 -4.57
C ALA A 76 8.16 -2.73 -4.66
N PHE A 77 8.21 -3.45 -3.54
CA PHE A 77 8.63 -4.85 -3.48
C PHE A 77 7.75 -5.75 -4.36
N PHE A 78 6.42 -5.53 -4.36
CA PHE A 78 5.52 -6.31 -5.21
C PHE A 78 5.78 -6.15 -6.71
N ARG A 79 6.29 -4.98 -7.14
CA ARG A 79 6.70 -4.73 -8.53
C ARG A 79 7.95 -5.51 -8.93
N SER A 80 8.86 -5.79 -7.98
CA SER A 80 10.06 -6.61 -8.24
C SER A 80 9.78 -8.12 -8.22
N LEU A 81 8.68 -8.55 -7.58
CA LEU A 81 8.32 -9.96 -7.47
C LEU A 81 7.67 -10.53 -8.74
N GLY A 82 8.06 -11.75 -9.09
CA GLY A 82 7.29 -12.57 -10.03
C GLY A 82 5.93 -12.98 -9.45
N LYS A 83 4.90 -13.09 -10.31
CA LYS A 83 3.50 -13.41 -9.93
C LYS A 83 3.34 -14.63 -9.01
N LYS A 84 4.20 -15.66 -9.14
CA LYS A 84 4.15 -16.86 -8.27
C LYS A 84 4.62 -16.57 -6.84
N ALA A 85 5.56 -15.65 -6.65
CA ALA A 85 6.10 -15.31 -5.34
C ALA A 85 5.14 -14.40 -4.55
N GLN A 86 4.42 -13.51 -5.23
CA GLN A 86 3.47 -12.57 -4.61
C GLN A 86 2.45 -13.25 -3.68
N ALA A 87 1.94 -14.43 -4.06
CA ALA A 87 0.92 -15.15 -3.31
C ALA A 87 1.34 -15.48 -1.86
N LYS A 88 2.66 -15.61 -1.60
CA LYS A 88 3.17 -15.89 -0.26
C LYS A 88 3.00 -14.71 0.71
N TYR A 89 2.92 -13.50 0.17
CA TYR A 89 2.76 -12.27 0.95
C TYR A 89 1.30 -11.86 1.12
N TYR A 90 0.36 -12.54 0.44
CA TYR A 90 -1.09 -12.26 0.55
C TYR A 90 -1.64 -12.27 1.98
N PRO A 91 -1.16 -13.13 2.91
CA PRO A 91 -1.58 -13.07 4.31
C PRO A 91 -1.33 -11.72 5.00
N LEU A 92 -0.43 -10.88 4.49
CA LEU A 92 -0.11 -9.56 5.07
C LEU A 92 -1.15 -8.49 4.74
N ILE A 93 -2.10 -8.75 3.83
CA ILE A 93 -3.04 -7.72 3.38
C ILE A 93 -3.91 -7.16 4.51
N ALA A 94 -4.27 -7.99 5.49
CA ALA A 94 -5.03 -7.53 6.65
C ALA A 94 -4.23 -6.54 7.48
N ASP A 95 -2.94 -6.79 7.70
CA ASP A 95 -2.05 -5.89 8.43
C ASP A 95 -1.90 -4.56 7.70
N VAL A 96 -1.76 -4.58 6.37
CA VAL A 96 -1.71 -3.36 5.53
C VAL A 96 -3.00 -2.54 5.64
N LEU A 97 -4.16 -3.17 5.45
CA LEU A 97 -5.44 -2.45 5.46
C LEU A 97 -5.82 -1.90 6.85
N ASN A 98 -5.36 -2.54 7.93
CA ASN A 98 -5.59 -2.07 9.30
C ASN A 98 -4.84 -0.78 9.65
N ILE A 99 -3.92 -0.31 8.80
CA ILE A 99 -3.23 0.97 8.96
C ILE A 99 -4.20 2.14 8.69
N LEU A 100 -5.18 1.96 7.81
CA LEU A 100 -6.02 3.06 7.29
C LEU A 100 -6.98 3.66 8.32
N PRO A 101 -7.78 2.88 9.08
CA PRO A 101 -8.82 3.47 9.94
C PRO A 101 -8.26 4.44 11.00
N PRO A 102 -7.16 4.12 11.73
CA PRO A 102 -6.58 5.05 12.68
C PRO A 102 -6.09 6.36 12.05
N ILE A 103 -5.56 6.33 10.81
CA ILE A 103 -5.11 7.55 10.12
C ILE A 103 -6.33 8.39 9.68
N LYS A 104 -7.41 7.74 9.24
CA LYS A 104 -8.65 8.46 8.93
C LYS A 104 -9.21 9.16 10.18
N GLU A 105 -9.14 8.52 11.34
CA GLU A 105 -9.64 9.08 12.62
C GLU A 105 -8.85 10.31 13.10
N THR A 106 -7.59 10.47 12.69
CA THR A 106 -6.81 11.68 13.00
C THR A 106 -7.18 12.88 12.12
N HIS A 107 -8.02 12.68 11.09
CA HIS A 107 -8.33 13.68 10.06
C HIS A 107 -7.08 14.25 9.37
N ASP A 108 -6.00 13.47 9.33
CA ASP A 108 -4.79 13.83 8.60
C ASP A 108 -4.93 13.40 7.14
N SER A 109 -5.27 14.38 6.28
CA SER A 109 -5.44 14.16 4.85
C SER A 109 -4.15 13.75 4.14
N GLU A 110 -2.98 14.20 4.62
CA GLU A 110 -1.69 13.95 3.97
C GLU A 110 -1.27 12.49 4.18
N ASP A 111 -1.28 12.02 5.42
CA ASP A 111 -0.91 10.65 5.77
C ASP A 111 -1.89 9.63 5.14
N LEU A 112 -3.20 9.92 5.17
CA LEU A 112 -4.19 9.04 4.55
C LEU A 112 -4.04 9.01 3.03
N SER A 113 -3.78 10.16 2.41
CA SER A 113 -3.52 10.26 0.97
C SER A 113 -2.30 9.44 0.56
N ALA A 114 -1.20 9.53 1.31
CA ALA A 114 0.01 8.72 1.08
C ALA A 114 -0.28 7.21 1.19
N ALA A 115 -1.06 6.80 2.20
CA ALA A 115 -1.47 5.40 2.35
C ALA A 115 -2.31 4.90 1.17
N LEU A 116 -3.25 5.73 0.68
CA LEU A 116 -4.09 5.40 -0.48
C LEU A 116 -3.27 5.25 -1.76
N VAL A 117 -2.30 6.12 -2.00
CA VAL A 117 -1.38 6.03 -3.15
C VAL A 117 -0.58 4.73 -3.11
N ALA A 118 -0.03 4.34 -1.97
CA ALA A 118 0.67 3.07 -1.83
C ALA A 118 -0.26 1.86 -2.11
N LEU A 119 -1.55 1.97 -1.77
CA LEU A 119 -2.54 0.93 -2.07
C LEU A 119 -2.94 0.88 -3.54
N ILE A 120 -3.01 2.03 -4.22
CA ILE A 120 -3.24 2.10 -5.67
C ILE A 120 -2.14 1.31 -6.38
N ASP A 121 -0.87 1.65 -6.09
CA ASP A 121 0.30 0.97 -6.67
C ASP A 121 0.29 -0.56 -6.44
N LEU A 122 -0.09 -0.98 -5.22
CA LEU A 122 -0.20 -2.39 -4.88
C LEU A 122 -1.37 -3.07 -5.60
N ALA A 123 -2.50 -2.37 -5.76
CA ALA A 123 -3.69 -2.86 -6.46
C ALA A 123 -3.44 -3.00 -7.97
N GLU A 124 -2.66 -2.13 -8.60
CA GLU A 124 -2.23 -2.29 -9.99
C GLU A 124 -1.40 -3.57 -10.18
N THR A 125 -0.51 -3.84 -9.23
CA THR A 125 0.47 -4.92 -9.35
C THR A 125 -0.08 -6.29 -8.93
N ALA A 126 -0.91 -6.34 -7.88
CA ALA A 126 -1.41 -7.57 -7.29
C ALA A 126 -2.85 -7.45 -6.75
N PRO A 127 -3.85 -7.11 -7.61
CA PRO A 127 -5.22 -6.85 -7.15
C PRO A 127 -5.89 -8.06 -6.50
N LYS A 128 -5.46 -9.29 -6.85
CA LYS A 128 -5.99 -10.54 -6.27
C LYS A 128 -5.72 -10.68 -4.78
N MET A 129 -4.72 -9.97 -4.26
CA MET A 129 -4.37 -9.94 -2.84
C MET A 129 -5.52 -9.43 -1.98
N PHE A 130 -6.31 -8.50 -2.51
CA PHE A 130 -7.39 -7.81 -1.81
C PHE A 130 -8.69 -8.62 -1.75
N LYS A 131 -8.78 -9.76 -2.45
CA LYS A 131 -10.04 -10.47 -2.70
C LYS A 131 -10.87 -10.78 -1.44
N SER A 132 -10.23 -11.17 -0.34
CA SER A 132 -10.94 -11.53 0.90
C SER A 132 -11.46 -10.31 1.68
N LEU A 133 -10.92 -9.13 1.43
CA LEU A 133 -11.26 -7.88 2.13
C LEU A 133 -11.79 -6.81 1.17
N PHE A 134 -12.07 -7.17 -0.08
CA PHE A 134 -12.38 -6.22 -1.15
C PHE A 134 -13.60 -5.36 -0.81
N ARG A 135 -14.70 -5.98 -0.35
CA ARG A 135 -15.89 -5.25 0.07
C ARG A 135 -15.59 -4.27 1.21
N ASN A 136 -14.83 -4.70 2.22
CA ASN A 136 -14.44 -3.84 3.34
C ASN A 136 -13.63 -2.62 2.85
N LEU A 137 -12.70 -2.84 1.91
CA LEU A 137 -11.91 -1.77 1.32
C LEU A 137 -12.79 -0.80 0.51
N VAL A 138 -13.73 -1.31 -0.28
CA VAL A 138 -14.69 -0.47 -1.02
C VAL A 138 -15.51 0.41 -0.07
N GLN A 139 -16.03 -0.16 1.03
CA GLN A 139 -16.78 0.59 2.03
C GLN A 139 -15.90 1.63 2.74
N PHE A 140 -14.64 1.29 3.03
CA PHE A 140 -13.69 2.26 3.56
C PHE A 140 -13.44 3.41 2.57
N SER A 141 -13.17 3.12 1.30
CA SER A 141 -12.99 4.15 0.25
C SER A 141 -14.20 5.07 0.14
N ILE A 142 -15.42 4.52 0.16
CA ILE A 142 -16.66 5.33 0.16
C ILE A 142 -16.70 6.24 1.39
N SER A 143 -16.36 5.73 2.57
CA SER A 143 -16.34 6.53 3.80
C SER A 143 -15.32 7.67 3.76
N VAL A 144 -14.22 7.51 3.03
CA VAL A 144 -13.23 8.57 2.80
C VAL A 144 -13.77 9.59 1.80
N ILE A 145 -14.32 9.15 0.67
CA ILE A 145 -14.87 10.02 -0.38
C ILE A 145 -15.99 10.93 0.16
N GLN A 146 -16.82 10.41 1.07
CA GLN A 146 -17.95 11.12 1.65
C GLN A 146 -17.57 12.05 2.82
N ASP A 147 -16.37 11.93 3.35
CA ASP A 147 -15.91 12.73 4.48
C ASP A 147 -15.43 14.11 4.00
N LYS A 148 -16.25 15.13 4.22
CA LYS A 148 -15.96 16.50 3.77
C LYS A 148 -14.91 17.23 4.61
N GLU A 149 -14.50 16.65 5.74
CA GLU A 149 -13.37 17.17 6.54
C GLU A 149 -12.01 16.76 5.96
N LEU A 150 -11.99 15.83 5.00
CA LEU A 150 -10.78 15.43 4.29
C LEU A 150 -10.60 16.25 3.01
N ASP A 151 -9.34 16.48 2.66
CA ASP A 151 -8.97 17.26 1.49
C ASP A 151 -9.41 16.58 0.19
N SER A 152 -9.65 17.39 -0.83
CA SER A 152 -10.09 16.93 -2.15
C SER A 152 -9.15 15.89 -2.75
N LEU A 153 -7.83 16.06 -2.61
CA LEU A 153 -6.83 15.10 -3.10
C LEU A 153 -6.95 13.74 -2.40
N CYS A 154 -7.13 13.72 -1.08
CA CYS A 154 -7.29 12.48 -0.31
C CYS A 154 -8.56 11.72 -0.76
N ARG A 155 -9.67 12.46 -0.91
CA ARG A 155 -10.95 11.92 -1.39
C ARG A 155 -10.87 11.42 -2.83
N GLN A 156 -10.14 12.12 -3.69
CA GLN A 156 -9.87 11.70 -5.07
C GLN A 156 -9.02 10.42 -5.10
N ASN A 157 -7.99 10.31 -4.27
CA ASN A 157 -7.17 9.09 -4.18
C ASN A 157 -7.98 7.88 -3.69
N ALA A 158 -8.97 8.08 -2.81
CA ALA A 158 -9.88 7.01 -2.41
C ALA A 158 -10.78 6.54 -3.55
N LEU A 159 -11.26 7.46 -4.40
CA LEU A 159 -12.00 7.12 -5.61
C LEU A 159 -11.09 6.45 -6.65
N GLU A 160 -9.88 6.95 -6.83
CA GLU A 160 -8.88 6.38 -7.74
C GLU A 160 -8.58 4.93 -7.37
N LEU A 161 -8.38 4.62 -6.07
CA LEU A 161 -8.21 3.24 -5.61
C LEU A 161 -9.38 2.34 -6.03
N MET A 162 -10.62 2.83 -5.93
CA MET A 162 -11.76 2.08 -6.43
C MET A 162 -11.63 1.87 -7.95
N ALA A 163 -11.31 2.92 -8.73
CA ALA A 163 -11.18 2.85 -10.18
C ALA A 163 -10.07 1.90 -10.63
N THR A 164 -8.93 1.90 -9.94
CA THR A 164 -7.82 0.95 -10.16
C THR A 164 -8.31 -0.50 -10.12
N PHE A 165 -9.20 -0.86 -9.19
CA PHE A 165 -9.76 -2.22 -9.18
C PHE A 165 -10.66 -2.51 -10.39
N ALA A 166 -11.40 -1.52 -10.91
CA ALA A 166 -12.17 -1.69 -12.14
C ALA A 166 -11.26 -1.99 -13.34
N ASP A 167 -10.10 -1.34 -13.42
CA ASP A 167 -9.15 -1.52 -14.52
C ASP A 167 -8.36 -2.83 -14.40
N TYR A 168 -7.83 -3.14 -13.23
CA TYR A 168 -6.90 -4.25 -13.03
C TYR A 168 -7.58 -5.54 -12.55
N ALA A 169 -8.78 -5.46 -11.99
CA ALA A 169 -9.56 -6.63 -11.54
C ALA A 169 -11.08 -6.49 -11.73
N PRO A 170 -11.58 -6.22 -12.96
CA PRO A 170 -13.02 -6.02 -13.23
C PRO A 170 -13.89 -7.21 -12.84
N SER A 171 -13.34 -8.43 -12.82
CA SER A 171 -14.06 -9.61 -12.37
C SER A 171 -14.33 -9.64 -10.86
N MET A 172 -13.50 -8.96 -10.06
CA MET A 172 -13.68 -8.80 -8.62
C MET A 172 -14.74 -7.75 -8.34
N CYS A 173 -14.67 -6.61 -9.04
CA CYS A 173 -15.69 -5.56 -9.02
C CYS A 173 -17.08 -6.09 -9.38
N ARG A 174 -17.23 -6.84 -10.49
CA ARG A 174 -18.52 -7.41 -10.90
C ARG A 174 -19.10 -8.45 -9.94
N LYS A 175 -18.29 -9.03 -9.05
CA LYS A 175 -18.76 -10.00 -8.04
C LYS A 175 -19.30 -9.33 -6.80
N ASP A 176 -18.95 -8.08 -6.55
CA ASP A 176 -19.59 -7.28 -5.54
C ASP A 176 -20.75 -6.52 -6.18
N GLU A 177 -21.98 -6.96 -5.91
CA GLU A 177 -23.19 -6.42 -6.55
C GLU A 177 -23.40 -4.92 -6.30
N SER A 178 -22.86 -4.36 -5.21
CA SER A 178 -23.01 -2.93 -4.91
C SER A 178 -21.99 -2.06 -5.63
N TYR A 179 -20.82 -2.61 -6.01
CA TYR A 179 -19.66 -1.85 -6.44
C TYR A 179 -19.97 -0.88 -7.59
N THR A 180 -20.71 -1.32 -8.61
CA THR A 180 -21.03 -0.46 -9.76
C THR A 180 -21.90 0.73 -9.36
N ASN A 181 -22.92 0.51 -8.53
CA ASN A 181 -23.78 1.59 -8.06
C ASN A 181 -23.01 2.53 -7.14
N ASP A 182 -22.22 1.97 -6.22
CA ASP A 182 -21.38 2.74 -5.29
C ASP A 182 -20.41 3.64 -6.05
N MET A 183 -19.71 3.11 -7.06
CA MET A 183 -18.81 3.87 -7.93
C MET A 183 -19.51 5.03 -8.61
N ILE A 184 -20.66 4.78 -9.25
CA ILE A 184 -21.44 5.84 -9.94
C ILE A 184 -21.84 6.94 -8.95
N THR A 185 -22.36 6.55 -7.77
CA THR A 185 -22.74 7.51 -6.73
C THR A 185 -21.57 8.35 -6.26
N GLN A 186 -20.41 7.73 -6.01
CA GLN A 186 -19.22 8.47 -5.56
C GLN A 186 -18.69 9.42 -6.64
N CYS A 187 -18.64 9.00 -7.91
CA CYS A 187 -18.24 9.87 -9.02
C CYS A 187 -19.17 11.09 -9.14
N LEU A 188 -20.50 10.87 -9.10
CA LEU A 188 -21.47 11.96 -9.17
C LEU A 188 -21.35 12.90 -7.97
N SER A 189 -21.14 12.35 -6.77
CA SER A 189 -20.95 13.15 -5.56
C SER A 189 -19.75 14.09 -5.68
N LEU A 190 -18.60 13.61 -6.15
CA LEU A 190 -17.41 14.46 -6.34
C LEU A 190 -17.60 15.48 -7.47
N MET A 191 -18.31 15.13 -8.55
CA MET A 191 -18.62 16.09 -9.63
C MET A 191 -19.51 17.25 -9.19
N THR A 192 -20.34 17.03 -8.16
CA THR A 192 -21.19 18.09 -7.57
C THR A 192 -20.52 18.88 -6.46
N ASP A 193 -19.35 18.44 -5.99
CA ASP A 193 -18.53 19.14 -5.00
C ASP A 193 -17.69 20.20 -5.73
N LEU A 194 -18.39 21.19 -6.28
CA LEU A 194 -17.77 22.41 -6.80
C LEU A 194 -17.22 23.14 -5.57
N GLY A 195 -15.89 23.17 -5.43
CA GLY A 195 -15.23 23.87 -4.32
C GLY A 195 -15.76 25.29 -4.20
N GLU A 196 -16.04 25.72 -2.97
CA GLU A 196 -16.09 27.16 -2.70
C GLU A 196 -14.66 27.66 -2.92
N ASP A 197 -14.45 28.43 -3.99
CA ASP A 197 -13.20 29.16 -4.24
C ASP A 197 -12.74 29.95 -3.01
#